data_AF-K0B1E6-F1
#
_entry.id   AF-K0B1E6-F1
#
_cell.length_a   1.000
_cell.length_b   1.000
_cell.length_c   1.000
_cell.angle_alpha   90.00
_cell.angle_beta   90.00
_cell.angle_gamma   90.00
#
_symmetry.space_group_name_H-M   'P 1'
#
loop_
_entity.id
_entity.type
_entity.pdbx_description
1 polymer ?
#
loop_
_entity_poly.entity_id
_entity_poly.type
_entity_poly.pdbx_seq_one_letter_code
_entity_poly.pdbx_strand_id
1 'polypeptide(L)' 'MKSTRVVRKVDKLGRVVIPKELRNTLELPEGTRLEIYIDGEQIIFKKYALSCAFVDRLSV' A
#
# COMPACT_ATOMS: atom_id res chain seq x y z
N MET A 1 2.71 11.17 15.60
CA MET A 1 2.42 10.91 14.16
C MET A 1 3.65 11.32 13.37
N LYS A 2 4.39 10.37 12.78
CA LYS A 2 5.52 10.68 11.89
C LYS A 2 4.97 10.78 10.47
N SER A 3 4.80 12.00 9.98
CA SER A 3 4.40 12.27 8.59
C SER A 3 5.65 12.08 7.71
N THR A 4 5.87 10.86 7.22
CA THR A 4 7.00 10.60 6.32
C THR A 4 6.68 11.20 4.95
N ARG A 5 7.22 12.39 4.68
CA ARG A 5 7.13 13.03 3.36
C ARG A 5 8.29 12.53 2.49
N VAL A 6 7.98 11.67 1.52
CA VAL A 6 8.97 11.18 0.54
C VAL A 6 8.60 11.70 -0.84
N VAL A 7 9.57 12.29 -1.53
CA VAL A 7 9.41 12.72 -2.93
C VAL A 7 10.12 11.73 -3.83
N ARG A 8 9.39 11.15 -4.79
CA ARG A 8 9.95 10.25 -5.79
C ARG A 8 9.49 10.66 -7.18
N LYS A 9 10.40 10.59 -8.14
CA LYS A 9 10.06 10.78 -9.55
C LYS A 9 9.27 9.58 -10.06
N VAL A 10 8.33 9.85 -10.95
CA VAL A 10 7.61 8.83 -11.69
C VAL A 10 8.54 8.33 -12.81
N ASP A 11 8.59 7.01 -12.99
CA ASP A 11 9.34 6.43 -14.10
C ASP A 11 8.65 6.70 -15.45
N LYS A 12 9.35 6.44 -16.57
CA LYS A 12 8.80 6.63 -17.93
C LYS A 12 7.48 5.90 -18.21
N LEU A 13 7.16 4.87 -17.44
CA LEU A 13 5.94 4.06 -17.56
C LEU A 13 4.81 4.48 -16.61
N GLY A 14 4.98 5.54 -15.81
CA GLY A 14 3.96 5.95 -14.84
C GLY A 14 4.04 5.23 -13.49
N ARG A 15 5.12 4.47 -13.22
CA ARG A 15 5.29 3.75 -11.95
C ARG A 15 5.88 4.66 -10.87
N VAL A 16 5.43 4.47 -9.63
CA VAL A 16 6.01 5.10 -8.43
C VAL A 16 6.60 4.01 -7.54
N VAL A 17 7.83 4.22 -7.07
CA VAL A 17 8.50 3.28 -6.18
C VAL A 17 8.16 3.61 -4.73
N ILE A 18 7.55 2.65 -4.02
CA ILE A 18 7.34 2.74 -2.58
C ILE A 18 8.66 2.37 -1.87
N PRO A 19 9.21 3.22 -1.00
CA PRO A 19 10.44 2.93 -0.25
C PRO A 19 10.27 1.71 0.67
N LYS A 20 11.36 0.96 0.89
CA LYS A 20 11.37 -0.30 1.66
C LYS A 20 10.86 -0.10 3.10
N GLU A 21 11.14 1.05 3.70
CA GLU A 21 10.67 1.40 5.05
C GLU A 21 9.13 1.38 5.13
N LEU A 22 8.44 2.05 4.21
CA LEU A 22 6.98 2.04 4.16
C LEU A 22 6.42 0.65 3.85
N ARG A 23 7.10 -0.15 3.01
CA ARG A 23 6.68 -1.53 2.74
C ARG A 23 6.76 -2.41 3.99
N ASN A 24 7.76 -2.20 4.85
CA ASN A 24 7.88 -2.95 6.10
C ASN A 24 6.82 -2.50 7.11
N THR A 25 6.62 -1.18 7.27
CA THR A 25 5.63 -0.63 8.21
C THR A 25 4.19 -0.95 7.83
N LEU A 26 3.89 -1.02 6.53
CA LEU A 26 2.55 -1.36 6.01
C LEU A 26 2.39 -2.86 5.71
N GLU A 27 3.40 -3.68 6.02
CA GLU A 27 3.41 -5.13 5.77
C GLU A 27 2.98 -5.47 4.33
N LEU A 28 3.66 -4.84 3.37
CA LEU A 28 3.45 -5.00 1.93
C LEU A 28 4.58 -5.87 1.35
N PRO A 29 4.51 -7.21 1.47
CA PRO A 29 5.44 -8.10 0.80
C PRO A 29 5.29 -8.04 -0.72
N GLU A 30 6.26 -8.61 -1.43
CA GLU A 30 6.19 -8.76 -2.88
C GLU A 30 4.92 -9.52 -3.29
N GLY A 31 4.27 -9.06 -4.37
CA GLY A 31 3.01 -9.65 -4.85
C GLY A 31 1.74 -9.17 -4.12
N THR A 32 1.86 -8.31 -3.10
CA THR A 32 0.69 -7.74 -2.41
C THR A 32 -0.15 -6.91 -3.37
N ARG A 33 -1.45 -7.17 -3.39
CA ARG A 33 -2.41 -6.37 -4.14
C ARG A 33 -2.68 -5.06 -3.38
N LEU A 34 -2.57 -3.95 -4.11
CA LEU A 34 -2.92 -2.63 -3.61
C LEU A 34 -4.08 -2.08 -4.43
N GLU A 35 -5.04 -1.50 -3.74
CA GLU A 35 -6.11 -0.73 -4.34
C GLU A 35 -5.67 0.73 -4.47
N ILE A 36 -5.97 1.33 -5.62
CA ILE A 36 -5.66 2.72 -5.93
C ILE A 36 -6.99 3.42 -6.16
N TYR A 37 -7.22 4.49 -5.41
CA TYR A 37 -8.41 5.33 -5.56
C TYR A 37 -8.01 6.81 -5.59
N ILE A 38 -8.88 7.59 -6.22
CA ILE A 38 -8.69 9.02 -6.44
C ILE A 38 -9.70 9.73 -5.54
N ASP A 39 -9.20 10.63 -4.70
CA ASP A 39 -9.99 11.49 -3.81
C ASP A 39 -9.63 12.95 -4.12
N GLY A 40 -10.44 13.59 -4.96
CA GLY A 40 -10.14 14.91 -5.51
C GLY A 40 -8.83 14.91 -6.29
N GLU A 41 -7.84 15.66 -5.80
CA GLU A 41 -6.49 15.74 -6.39
C GLU A 41 -5.47 14.77 -5.73
N GLN A 42 -5.93 13.92 -4.81
CA GLN A 42 -5.08 12.98 -4.08
C GLN A 42 -5.22 11.57 -4.63
N ILE A 43 -4.08 10.88 -4.78
CA ILE A 43 -4.03 9.45 -5.07
C ILE A 43 -3.78 8.73 -3.76
N ILE A 44 -4.65 7.80 -3.41
CA ILE A 44 -4.56 7.07 -2.16
C ILE A 44 -4.40 5.57 -2.45
N PHE A 45 -3.45 4.96 -1.75
CA PHE A 45 -3.16 3.54 -1.82
C PHE A 45 -3.72 2.84 -0.58
N LYS A 46 -4.51 1.78 -0.76
CA LYS A 46 -4.96 0.89 0.32
C LYS A 46 -4.50 -0.54 0.08
N LYS A 47 -4.24 -1.28 1.16
CA LYS A 47 -4.06 -2.73 1.07
C LYS A 47 -5.35 -3.32 0.54
N TYR A 48 -5.27 -4.02 -0.59
CA TYR A 48 -6.42 -4.73 -1.13
C TYR A 48 -6.68 -5.94 -0.24
N ALA A 49 -7.62 -5.77 0.69
CA ALA A 49 -8.24 -6.88 1.38
C ALA A 49 -9.50 -7.24 0.59
N LEU A 50 -9.52 -8.43 -0.02
CA LEU A 50 -10.81 -9.08 -0.24
C LEU A 50 -11.46 -9.12 1.14
N SER A 51 -12.64 -8.55 1.30
CA SER A 51 -13.44 -8.72 2.50
C SER A 51 -13.84 -10.20 2.64
N CYS A 52 -12.89 -11.08 2.94
CA CYS A 52 -13.15 -12.16 3.86
C CYS A 52 -13.13 -11.54 5.26
N ALA A 53 -14.30 -11.05 5.67
CA ALA A 53 -14.70 -11.37 7.03
C ALA A 53 -14.46 -12.87 7.23
N PHE A 54 -13.70 -13.24 8.27
CA PHE A 54 -13.35 -14.62 8.65
C PHE A 54 -12.03 -15.18 8.08
N VAL A 55 -10.90 -14.83 8.70
CA VAL A 55 -9.97 -15.81 9.31
C VAL A 55 -9.36 -15.14 10.55
N ASP A 56 -10.19 -15.00 11.59
CA ASP A 56 -9.74 -14.84 12.97
C ASP A 56 -10.08 -16.15 13.69
N ARG A 57 -9.32 -17.21 13.35
CA ARG A 57 -9.10 -18.45 14.10
C ARG A 57 -8.62 -19.55 13.17
N LEU A 58 -7.32 -19.83 13.23
CA LEU A 58 -6.86 -21.21 13.30
C LEU A 58 -5.48 -21.23 13.97
N SER A 59 -5.51 -20.99 15.28
CA SER A 59 -4.67 -21.72 16.21
C SER A 59 -5.34 -23.07 16.47
N VAL A 60 -4.87 -24.10 15.76
CA VAL A 60 -4.96 -25.52 16.16
C VAL A 60 -3.57 -26.10 15.99
#